data_AF-A0A7X8D5H1-F1
#
_entry.id   AF-A0A7X8D5H1-F1
#
_cell.length_a   1.000
_cell.length_b   1.000
_cell.length_c   1.000
_cell.angle_alpha   90.00
_cell.angle_beta   90.00
_cell.angle_gamma   90.00
#
_symmetry.space_group_name_H-M   'P 1'
#
loop_
_entity.id
_entity.type
_entity.pdbx_description
1 polymer ?
#
loop_
_entity_poly.entity_id
_entity_poly.type
_entity_poly.pdbx_seq_one_letter_code
_entity_poly.pdbx_strand_id
1 'polypeptide(L)'
;MMKKIAMALSAATLAFGFATSSHAQPIDPQQAYQEAMAQCEMLSGDAKTNCRRDAGAALQQAKRNPKQHVDEQTLARHRTARCQALPEHLREDCLAQMTGQHETQVYGSVEGGGILRQTTITIPGEPYQPAQPAVIESSPTPSPVQ
;
A
#
# COMPACT_ATOMS: atom_id res chain seq x y z
N MET A 1 2.94 -63.79 -5.62
CA MET A 1 3.17 -63.22 -4.27
C MET A 1 2.66 -61.79 -4.27
N MET A 2 1.45 -61.57 -3.73
CA MET A 2 0.83 -60.25 -3.62
C MET A 2 1.44 -59.46 -2.45
N LYS A 3 1.82 -58.19 -2.68
CA LYS A 3 2.18 -57.26 -1.59
C LYS A 3 1.30 -56.01 -1.68
N LYS A 4 0.14 -56.15 -1.03
CA LYS A 4 -0.73 -55.17 -0.36
C LYS A 4 -0.53 -53.69 -0.72
N ILE A 5 -1.51 -53.17 -1.47
CA ILE A 5 -1.87 -51.75 -1.56
C ILE A 5 -2.43 -51.34 -0.19
N ALA A 6 -1.86 -50.31 0.43
CA ALA A 6 -2.43 -49.66 1.61
C ALA A 6 -2.64 -48.17 1.31
N MET A 7 -3.87 -47.78 1.58
CA MET A 7 -4.56 -46.56 1.22
C MET A 7 -4.41 -45.50 2.32
N ALA A 8 -4.29 -44.24 1.88
CA ALA A 8 -4.70 -42.99 2.54
C ALA A 8 -4.03 -42.55 3.86
N LEU A 9 -3.30 -41.44 3.76
CA LEU A 9 -3.64 -40.25 4.57
C LEU A 9 -3.37 -38.99 3.76
N SER A 10 -4.43 -38.50 3.11
CA SER A 10 -4.44 -37.23 2.40
C SER A 10 -4.41 -36.08 3.41
N ALA A 11 -3.22 -35.57 3.72
CA ALA A 11 -3.06 -34.24 4.28
C ALA A 11 -2.97 -33.24 3.11
N ALA A 12 -4.13 -32.78 2.64
CA ALA A 12 -4.22 -31.67 1.70
C ALA A 12 -3.87 -30.37 2.43
N THR A 13 -2.56 -30.10 2.58
CA THR A 13 -2.07 -28.76 2.90
C THR A 13 -2.15 -27.92 1.64
N LEU A 14 -3.31 -27.28 1.42
CA LEU A 14 -3.44 -26.15 0.51
C LEU A 14 -2.72 -24.94 1.11
N ALA A 15 -1.40 -24.95 1.05
CA ALA A 15 -0.59 -23.75 1.20
C ALA A 15 -0.40 -23.12 -0.19
N PHE A 16 -1.47 -22.52 -0.73
CA PHE A 16 -1.35 -21.59 -1.85
C PHE A 16 -1.07 -20.20 -1.29
N GLY A 17 0.21 -19.95 -1.02
CA GLY A 17 0.74 -18.66 -0.60
C GLY A 17 1.93 -18.28 -1.47
N PHE A 18 1.78 -18.33 -2.80
CA PHE A 18 2.78 -17.76 -3.69
C PHE A 18 2.51 -16.26 -3.80
N ALA A 19 3.10 -15.47 -2.90
CA ALA A 19 3.36 -14.06 -3.20
C ALA A 19 4.47 -14.02 -4.25
N THR A 20 4.10 -14.19 -5.53
CA THR A 20 5.04 -13.91 -6.61
C THR A 20 5.19 -12.40 -6.67
N SER A 21 6.30 -11.89 -6.14
CA SER A 21 6.79 -10.56 -6.49
C SER A 21 7.08 -10.57 -7.98
N SER A 22 6.05 -10.31 -8.80
CA SER A 22 6.19 -10.19 -10.25
C SER A 22 7.05 -8.96 -10.51
N HIS A 23 8.37 -9.16 -10.61
CA HIS A 23 9.25 -8.21 -11.24
C HIS A 23 8.78 -8.11 -12.69
N ALA A 24 7.95 -7.10 -12.98
CA ALA A 24 7.48 -6.81 -14.31
C ALA A 24 8.70 -6.63 -15.20
N GLN A 25 8.99 -7.66 -16.01
CA GLN A 25 10.07 -7.57 -16.99
C GLN A 25 9.72 -6.45 -17.96
N PRO A 26 10.71 -5.68 -18.45
CA PRO A 26 10.45 -4.67 -19.45
C PRO A 26 9.84 -5.34 -20.69
N ILE A 27 8.55 -5.13 -20.92
CA ILE A 27 7.86 -5.60 -22.12
C ILE A 27 8.22 -4.65 -23.26
N ASP A 28 8.59 -5.21 -24.41
CA ASP A 28 8.77 -4.45 -25.64
C ASP A 28 7.48 -3.69 -25.98
N PRO A 29 7.52 -2.34 -26.11
CA PRO A 29 6.35 -1.54 -26.45
C PRO A 29 5.60 -2.03 -27.70
N GLN A 30 6.32 -2.60 -28.68
CA GLN A 30 5.70 -3.14 -29.88
C GLN A 30 4.92 -4.43 -29.60
N GLN A 31 5.46 -5.31 -28.76
CA GLN A 31 4.76 -6.51 -28.31
C GLN A 31 3.49 -6.15 -27.51
N ALA A 32 3.60 -5.23 -26.55
CA ALA A 32 2.43 -4.74 -25.78
C ALA A 32 1.35 -4.14 -26.69
N TYR A 33 1.74 -3.44 -27.76
CA TYR A 33 0.80 -2.93 -28.75
C TYR A 33 0.09 -4.05 -29.53
N GLN A 34 0.82 -5.10 -29.96
CA GLN A 34 0.22 -6.23 -30.66
C GLN A 34 -0.78 -6.99 -29.79
N GLU A 35 -0.45 -7.20 -28.52
CA GLU A 35 -1.35 -7.79 -27.53
C GLU A 35 -2.60 -6.93 -27.32
N ALA A 36 -2.45 -5.61 -27.18
CA ALA A 36 -3.58 -4.69 -27.06
C ALA A 36 -4.47 -4.71 -28.32
N MET A 37 -3.88 -4.74 -29.52
CA MET A 37 -4.63 -4.82 -30.78
C MET A 37 -5.44 -6.11 -30.88
N ALA A 38 -4.87 -7.25 -30.46
CA ALA A 38 -5.60 -8.52 -30.40
C ALA A 38 -6.80 -8.45 -29.45
N GLN A 39 -6.65 -7.78 -28.30
CA GLN A 39 -7.76 -7.56 -27.37
C GLN A 39 -8.84 -6.65 -27.97
N CYS A 40 -8.46 -5.62 -28.72
CA CYS A 40 -9.40 -4.74 -29.39
C CYS A 40 -10.27 -5.48 -30.44
N GLU A 41 -9.80 -6.60 -31.01
CA GLU A 41 -10.60 -7.38 -31.96
C GLU A 41 -11.83 -8.02 -31.33
N MET A 42 -11.83 -8.20 -30.01
CA MET A 42 -12.98 -8.72 -29.26
C MET A 42 -14.10 -7.68 -29.07
N LEU A 43 -13.83 -6.40 -29.38
CA LEU A 43 -14.78 -5.30 -29.25
C LEU A 43 -15.49 -5.01 -30.58
N SER A 44 -16.58 -4.25 -30.52
CA SER A 44 -17.37 -3.85 -31.70
C SER A 44 -17.71 -2.35 -31.67
N GLY A 45 -18.14 -1.82 -32.83
CA GLY A 45 -18.52 -0.41 -32.99
C GLY A 45 -17.44 0.58 -32.54
N ASP A 46 -17.86 1.64 -31.87
CA ASP A 46 -16.97 2.71 -31.39
C ASP A 46 -15.97 2.22 -30.34
N ALA A 47 -16.31 1.20 -29.56
CA ALA A 47 -15.40 0.64 -28.55
C ALA A 47 -14.14 0.05 -29.20
N LYS A 48 -14.29 -0.64 -30.34
CA LYS A 48 -13.15 -1.14 -31.12
C LYS A 48 -12.28 0.00 -31.66
N THR A 49 -12.91 1.04 -32.21
CA THR A 49 -12.21 2.21 -32.74
C THR A 49 -11.43 2.94 -31.65
N ASN A 50 -12.05 3.18 -30.50
CA ASN A 50 -11.42 3.83 -29.35
C ASN A 50 -10.28 3.00 -28.78
N CYS A 51 -10.48 1.69 -28.58
CA CYS A 51 -9.44 0.79 -28.12
C CYS A 51 -8.19 0.83 -29.01
N ARG A 52 -8.36 0.74 -30.33
CA ARG A 52 -7.25 0.81 -31.29
C ARG A 52 -6.53 2.16 -31.25
N ARG A 53 -7.30 3.26 -31.12
CA ARG A 53 -6.73 4.61 -30.97
C ARG A 53 -5.89 4.72 -29.71
N ASP A 54 -6.41 4.23 -28.59
CA ASP A 54 -5.76 4.31 -27.28
C ASP A 54 -4.52 3.40 -27.23
N ALA A 55 -4.57 2.21 -27.85
CA ALA A 55 -3.41 1.34 -28.04
C ALA A 55 -2.31 2.01 -28.87
N GLY A 56 -2.68 2.69 -29.97
CA GLY A 56 -1.75 3.47 -30.78
C GLY A 56 -1.14 4.64 -30.00
N ALA A 57 -1.95 5.35 -29.21
CA ALA A 57 -1.48 6.44 -28.36
C ALA A 57 -0.50 5.95 -27.28
N ALA A 58 -0.79 4.79 -26.66
CA ALA A 58 0.08 4.15 -25.69
C ALA A 58 1.44 3.76 -26.31
N LEU A 59 1.44 3.17 -27.52
CA LEU A 59 2.67 2.87 -28.26
C LEU A 59 3.49 4.12 -28.56
N GLN A 60 2.85 5.16 -29.07
CA GLN A 60 3.53 6.42 -29.37
C GLN A 60 4.13 7.03 -28.10
N GLN A 61 3.42 6.99 -26.98
CA GLN A 61 3.91 7.50 -25.71
C GLN A 61 5.11 6.69 -25.20
N ALA A 62 5.05 5.35 -25.31
CA ALA A 62 6.16 4.48 -24.95
C ALA A 62 7.40 4.70 -25.84
N LYS A 63 7.21 5.02 -27.12
CA LYS A 63 8.32 5.38 -28.03
C LYS A 63 8.92 6.75 -27.71
N ARG A 64 8.09 7.75 -27.42
CA ARG A 64 8.55 9.10 -27.06
C ARG A 64 9.24 9.13 -25.70
N ASN A 65 8.68 8.40 -24.74
CA ASN A 65 9.13 8.33 -23.36
C ASN A 65 9.32 6.86 -22.98
N PRO A 66 10.42 6.23 -23.43
CA PRO A 66 10.73 4.87 -23.04
C PRO A 66 10.82 4.81 -21.52
N LYS A 67 10.03 3.90 -20.91
CA LYS A 67 10.03 3.73 -19.46
C LYS A 67 11.45 3.39 -19.02
N GLN A 68 12.07 4.30 -18.29
CA GLN A 68 13.34 4.00 -17.64
C GLN A 68 13.06 3.05 -16.48
N HIS A 69 13.87 2.00 -16.36
CA HIS A 69 13.84 1.16 -15.18
C HIS A 69 14.25 2.04 -13.98
N VAL A 70 13.31 2.26 -13.07
CA VAL A 70 13.57 2.97 -11.82
C VAL A 70 14.03 1.93 -10.81
N ASP A 71 15.26 2.05 -10.34
CA ASP A 71 15.80 1.17 -9.31
C ASP A 71 15.12 1.40 -7.95
N GLU A 72 15.18 0.39 -7.08
CA GLU A 72 14.52 0.46 -5.77
C GLU A 72 15.08 1.58 -4.88
N GLN A 73 16.35 1.95 -5.02
CA GLN A 73 16.95 3.05 -4.26
C GLN A 73 16.38 4.39 -4.71
N THR A 74 16.19 4.61 -6.01
CA THR A 74 15.49 5.79 -6.54
C THR A 74 14.03 5.81 -6.06
N LEU A 75 13.35 4.67 -6.09
CA LEU A 75 11.97 4.58 -5.61
C LEU A 75 11.86 4.87 -4.11
N ALA A 76 12.78 4.36 -3.29
CA ALA A 76 12.90 4.67 -1.88
C ALA A 76 13.12 6.16 -1.64
N ARG A 77 14.03 6.79 -2.38
CA ARG A 77 14.25 8.25 -2.33
C ARG A 77 12.96 9.02 -2.63
N HIS A 78 12.20 8.61 -3.65
CA HIS A 78 10.92 9.24 -4.00
C HIS A 78 9.88 9.09 -2.89
N ARG A 79 9.79 7.92 -2.23
CA ARG A 79 8.90 7.73 -1.08
C ARG A 79 9.26 8.69 0.06
N THR A 80 10.54 8.78 0.41
CA THR A 80 11.01 9.69 1.48
C THR A 80 10.74 11.15 1.14
N ALA A 81 11.03 11.57 -0.10
CA ALA A 81 10.79 12.95 -0.55
C ALA A 81 9.32 13.36 -0.43
N ARG A 82 8.39 12.44 -0.69
CA ARG A 82 6.95 12.67 -0.49
C ARG A 82 6.60 12.91 0.97
N CYS A 83 7.17 12.14 1.89
CA CYS A 83 6.94 12.33 3.32
C CYS A 83 7.56 13.63 3.85
N GLN A 84 8.72 14.04 3.33
CA GLN A 84 9.38 15.29 3.74
C GLN A 84 8.54 16.54 3.46
N ALA A 85 7.70 16.52 2.43
CA ALA A 85 6.80 17.61 2.09
C ALA A 85 5.62 17.80 3.07
N LEU A 86 5.41 16.86 4.00
CA LEU A 86 4.36 16.94 5.01
C LEU A 86 4.76 17.82 6.22
N PRO A 87 3.79 18.38 6.94
CA PRO A 87 4.00 18.99 8.25
C PRO A 87 4.70 18.03 9.21
N GLU A 88 5.44 18.57 10.19
CA GLU A 88 6.29 17.78 11.10
C GLU A 88 5.53 16.66 11.81
N HIS A 89 4.32 16.95 12.33
CA HIS A 89 3.49 15.97 13.04
C HIS A 89 2.99 14.80 12.19
N LEU A 90 3.07 14.87 10.85
CA LEU A 90 2.68 13.77 9.94
C LEU A 90 3.87 13.08 9.28
N ARG A 91 5.06 13.67 9.39
CA ARG A 91 6.25 13.24 8.65
C ARG A 91 6.74 11.89 9.14
N GLU A 92 6.87 11.73 10.45
CA GLU A 92 7.37 10.50 11.08
C GLU A 92 6.44 9.32 10.78
N ASP A 93 5.12 9.50 10.93
CA ASP A 93 4.13 8.46 10.63
C ASP A 93 4.14 8.05 9.15
N CYS A 94 4.27 9.03 8.23
CA CYS A 94 4.42 8.76 6.80
C CYS A 94 5.67 7.93 6.51
N LEU A 95 6.82 8.29 7.10
CA LEU A 95 8.07 7.55 6.91
C LEU A 95 7.92 6.12 7.43
N ALA A 96 7.38 5.95 8.64
CA ALA A 96 7.17 4.63 9.24
C ALA A 96 6.26 3.74 8.39
N GLN A 97 5.19 4.28 7.81
CA GLN A 97 4.30 3.57 6.89
C GLN A 97 4.98 3.22 5.55
N MET A 98 5.82 4.12 5.02
CA MET A 98 6.52 3.88 3.75
C MET A 98 7.66 2.88 3.86
N THR A 99 8.36 2.83 5.00
CA THR A 99 9.47 1.90 5.25
C THR A 99 9.04 0.59 5.92
N GLY A 100 7.78 0.49 6.38
CA GLY A 100 7.27 -0.70 7.06
C GLY A 100 7.87 -0.91 8.45
N GLN A 101 8.19 0.17 9.17
CA GLN A 101 8.75 0.09 10.54
C GLN A 101 7.74 -0.52 11.54
N HIS A 102 6.45 -0.35 11.27
CA HIS A 102 5.35 -0.95 12.02
C HIS A 102 4.60 -1.97 11.15
N GLU A 103 3.80 -2.82 11.78
CA GLU A 103 2.91 -3.75 11.09
C GLU A 103 1.99 -2.95 10.15
N THR A 104 2.29 -3.02 8.86
CA THR A 104 1.62 -2.28 7.81
C THR A 104 0.92 -3.26 6.89
N GLN A 105 -0.41 -3.18 6.87
CA GLN A 105 -1.24 -4.00 5.99
C GLN A 105 -1.34 -3.33 4.62
N VAL A 106 -1.22 -4.12 3.56
CA VAL A 106 -1.29 -3.66 2.18
C VAL A 106 -2.49 -4.31 1.51
N TYR A 107 -3.36 -3.49 0.92
CA TYR A 107 -4.57 -3.95 0.24
C TYR A 107 -4.60 -3.46 -1.21
N GLY A 108 -5.27 -4.23 -2.07
CA GLY A 108 -5.44 -3.91 -3.48
C GLY A 108 -4.25 -4.29 -4.35
N SER A 109 -4.27 -3.83 -5.59
CA SER A 109 -3.22 -4.06 -6.58
C SER A 109 -3.19 -2.90 -7.58
N VAL A 110 -2.05 -2.75 -8.27
CA VAL A 110 -1.92 -1.74 -9.33
C VAL A 110 -2.93 -2.01 -10.45
N GLU A 111 -3.12 -3.28 -10.82
CA GLU A 111 -4.11 -3.71 -11.81
C GLU A 111 -5.55 -3.40 -11.36
N GLY A 112 -5.83 -3.55 -10.06
CA GLY A 112 -7.12 -3.25 -9.44
C GLY A 112 -7.38 -1.76 -9.18
N GLY A 113 -6.49 -0.87 -9.61
CA GLY A 113 -6.68 0.58 -9.55
C GLY A 113 -6.04 1.28 -8.35
N GLY A 114 -5.36 0.56 -7.45
CA GLY A 114 -4.65 1.19 -6.35
C GLY A 114 -4.13 0.25 -5.28
N ILE A 115 -3.13 0.75 -4.54
CA ILE A 115 -2.58 0.09 -3.35
C ILE A 115 -2.87 0.99 -2.14
N LEU A 116 -3.56 0.43 -1.15
CA LEU A 116 -3.79 1.07 0.14
C LEU A 116 -2.82 0.49 1.17
N ARG A 117 -2.21 1.36 1.98
CA ARG A 117 -1.34 0.99 3.10
C ARG A 117 -2.01 1.47 4.38
N GLN A 118 -2.18 0.58 5.34
CA GLN A 118 -2.74 0.89 6.63
C GLN A 118 -1.76 0.49 7.72
N THR A 119 -1.47 1.43 8.62
CA THR A 119 -0.60 1.22 9.77
C THR A 119 -1.39 1.65 11.00
N THR A 120 -1.51 0.76 11.98
CA THR A 120 -2.18 1.07 13.26
C THR A 120 -1.12 1.38 14.30
N ILE A 121 -1.15 2.60 14.85
CA ILE A 121 -0.21 3.06 15.87
C ILE A 121 -0.97 3.17 17.20
N THR A 122 -0.55 2.39 18.20
CA THR A 122 -1.11 2.46 19.56
C THR A 122 -0.29 3.46 20.37
N ILE A 123 -0.93 4.55 20.80
CA ILE A 123 -0.30 5.55 21.66
C ILE A 123 -0.64 5.21 23.12
N PRO A 124 0.35 5.02 24.01
CA PRO A 124 0.09 4.85 25.44
C PRO A 124 -0.62 6.08 26.00
N GLY A 125 -1.73 5.86 26.71
CA GLY A 125 -2.37 6.95 27.46
C GLY A 125 -1.50 7.38 28.64
N GLU A 126 -1.58 8.66 29.01
CA GLU A 126 -1.10 9.08 30.34
C GLU A 126 -1.95 8.40 31.42
N PRO A 127 -1.35 8.01 32.56
CA PRO A 127 -2.11 7.52 33.69
C PRO A 127 -3.14 8.59 34.08
N TYR A 128 -4.41 8.18 34.16
CA TYR A 128 -5.44 9.05 34.72
C TYR A 128 -5.03 9.46 36.14
N GLN A 129 -4.61 10.71 36.30
CA GLN A 129 -4.51 11.34 37.61
C GLN A 129 -5.91 11.88 37.93
N PRO A 130 -6.65 11.27 38.87
CA PRO A 130 -7.88 11.88 39.35
C PRO A 130 -7.56 13.29 39.82
N ALA A 131 -8.34 14.27 39.35
CA ALA A 131 -8.26 15.63 39.85
C ALA A 131 -8.28 15.57 41.38
N GLN A 132 -7.21 16.05 42.01
CA GLN A 132 -7.19 16.19 43.46
C GLN A 132 -8.40 17.07 43.83
N PRO A 133 -9.23 16.67 44.81
CA PRO A 133 -10.30 17.55 45.28
C PRO A 133 -9.67 18.89 45.61
N ALA A 134 -10.18 19.97 45.02
CA ALA A 134 -9.76 21.31 45.41
C ALA A 134 -9.92 21.39 46.94
N VAL A 135 -8.80 21.55 47.64
CA VAL A 135 -8.85 21.96 49.05
C VAL A 135 -9.55 23.30 49.03
N ILE A 136 -10.82 23.31 49.48
CA ILE A 136 -11.48 24.55 49.85
C ILE A 136 -10.73 24.99 51.10
N GLU A 137 -9.69 25.81 50.89
CA GLU A 137 -9.00 26.47 51.97
C GLU A 137 -10.04 27.26 52.74
N SER A 138 -10.26 26.85 53.99
CA SER A 138 -11.20 27.50 54.88
C SER A 138 -10.71 28.93 55.06
N SER A 139 -11.58 29.88 54.72
CA SER A 139 -11.29 31.30 54.81
C SER A 139 -10.79 31.64 56.22
N PRO A 140 -9.77 32.52 56.36
CA PRO A 140 -9.22 32.84 57.67
C PRO A 140 -10.30 33.47 58.56
N THR A 141 -10.41 32.94 59.78
CA THR A 141 -11.26 33.47 60.84
C THR A 141 -10.89 34.93 61.12
N PRO A 142 -11.84 35.88 61.18
CA PRO A 142 -11.50 37.26 61.53
C PRO A 142 -10.99 37.32 62.97
N SER A 143 -9.84 37.98 63.16
CA SER A 143 -9.26 38.24 64.49
C SER A 143 -10.22 39.08 65.36
N PRO A 144 -10.26 38.85 66.68
CA PRO A 144 -11.06 39.68 67.57
C PRO A 144 -10.46 41.09 67.64
N VAL A 145 -11.33 42.08 67.46
CA VAL A 145 -11.02 43.50 67.64
C VAL A 145 -10.76 43.75 69.12
N GLN A 146 -9.58 44.30 69.46
CA GLN A 146 -9.34 45.01 70.71
C GLN A 146 -9.47 46.51 70.49
#